data_AF-A0A967YXP2-F1
#
_entry.id   AF-A0A967YXP2-F1
#
_cell.length_a   1.000
_cell.length_b   1.000
_cell.length_c   1.000
_cell.angle_alpha   90.00
_cell.angle_beta   90.00
_cell.angle_gamma   90.00
#
_symmetry.space_group_name_H-M   'P 1'
#
loop_
_entity.id
_entity.type
_entity.pdbx_description
1 polymer ?
#
loop_
_entity_poly.entity_id
_entity_poly.type
_entity_poly.pdbx_seq_one_letter_code
_entity_poly.pdbx_strand_id
1 'polypeptide(L)'
;GAALEAAIHGVPAIAVSYCKREFIDQHADKATITKRDLEFTVEFAKRIVENVLKNGMRPEVDIISVNVPENADPQKLRITNLSYVGYKDIFSEEREGYRIASWKLADYEDANPETDVHVVKEGYISITPIKVQLLHNREALESMIKNIQFE
;
A
#
# COMPACT_ATOMS: atom_id res chain seq x y z
N GLY A 1 5.88 -3.61 5.07
CA GLY A 1 6.79 -4.25 6.04
C GLY A 1 6.77 -5.75 5.87
N ALA A 2 5.93 -6.46 6.62
CA ALA A 2 5.94 -7.93 6.67
C ALA A 2 5.84 -8.63 5.30
N ALA A 3 4.92 -8.20 4.42
CA ALA A 3 4.79 -8.82 3.09
C ALA A 3 6.04 -8.62 2.21
N LEU A 4 6.68 -7.45 2.32
CA LEU A 4 7.95 -7.17 1.63
C LEU A 4 9.07 -8.07 2.16
N GLU A 5 9.15 -8.24 3.48
CA GLU A 5 10.14 -9.11 4.10
C GLU A 5 9.96 -10.58 3.66
N ALA A 6 8.72 -11.07 3.63
CA ALA A 6 8.45 -12.42 3.15
C ALA A 6 8.87 -12.60 1.68
N ALA A 7 8.55 -11.62 0.83
CA ALA A 7 8.96 -11.63 -0.58
C ALA A 7 10.48 -11.61 -0.76
N ILE A 8 11.23 -10.85 0.05
CA ILE A 8 12.71 -10.87 0.07
C ILE A 8 13.23 -12.28 0.40
N HIS A 9 12.55 -13.00 1.28
CA HIS A 9 12.85 -14.40 1.60
C HIS A 9 12.34 -15.42 0.57
N GLY A 10 11.79 -14.97 -0.56
CA GLY A 10 11.25 -15.85 -1.61
C GLY A 10 9.92 -16.51 -1.23
N VAL A 11 9.22 -15.99 -0.22
CA VAL A 11 7.91 -16.47 0.22
C VAL A 11 6.83 -15.60 -0.43
N PRO A 12 5.90 -16.18 -1.20
CA PRO A 12 4.77 -15.42 -1.75
C PRO A 12 3.98 -14.72 -0.65
N ALA A 13 3.69 -13.43 -0.85
CA ALA A 13 3.05 -12.62 0.17
C ALA A 13 1.76 -11.94 -0.33
N ILE A 14 0.83 -11.71 0.58
CA ILE A 14 -0.38 -10.94 0.33
C ILE A 14 -0.49 -9.90 1.44
N ALA A 15 -0.61 -8.63 1.07
CA ALA A 15 -0.91 -7.54 1.97
C ALA A 15 -2.35 -7.08 1.71
N VAL A 16 -3.18 -6.98 2.75
CA VAL A 16 -4.56 -6.54 2.63
C VAL A 16 -4.81 -5.40 3.60
N SER A 17 -5.32 -4.29 3.08
CA SER A 17 -5.62 -3.07 3.83
C SER A 17 -7.10 -2.72 3.68
N TYR A 18 -7.72 -2.33 4.79
CA TYR A 18 -9.01 -1.65 4.79
C TYR A 18 -8.77 -0.14 4.74
N CYS A 19 -9.39 0.54 3.77
CA CYS A 19 -9.12 1.93 3.44
C CYS A 19 -10.32 2.81 3.79
N LYS A 20 -10.21 3.58 4.87
CA LYS A 20 -11.13 4.68 5.20
C LYS A 20 -10.79 5.88 4.32
N ARG A 21 -11.79 6.65 3.86
CA ARG A 21 -11.53 7.84 3.02
C ARG A 21 -10.89 8.99 3.78
N GLU A 22 -11.17 9.09 5.07
CA GLU A 22 -10.72 10.19 5.92
C GLU A 22 -10.45 9.71 7.34
N PHE A 23 -9.35 10.22 7.92
CA PHE A 23 -9.02 10.15 9.32
C PHE A 23 -8.83 11.59 9.84
N ILE A 24 -9.75 12.04 10.69
CA ILE A 24 -9.68 13.32 11.40
C ILE A 24 -8.88 13.13 12.69
N ASP A 25 -9.16 12.05 13.42
CA ASP A 25 -8.41 11.59 14.59
C ASP A 25 -8.15 10.10 14.43
N GLN A 26 -6.89 9.73 14.21
CA GLN A 26 -6.54 8.33 13.94
C GLN A 26 -7.00 7.34 15.00
N HIS A 27 -7.03 7.74 16.28
CA HIS A 27 -7.41 6.84 17.36
C HIS A 27 -8.92 6.69 17.42
N ALA A 28 -9.64 7.81 17.45
CA ALA A 28 -11.10 7.81 17.51
C ALA A 28 -11.71 7.15 16.26
N ASP A 29 -11.20 7.49 15.07
CA ASP A 29 -11.70 6.97 13.80
C ASP A 29 -11.43 5.47 13.61
N LYS A 30 -10.35 4.93 14.19
CA LYS A 30 -10.11 3.49 14.22
C LYS A 30 -11.05 2.79 15.19
N ALA A 31 -11.37 3.42 16.32
CA ALA A 31 -12.30 2.89 17.30
C ALA A 31 -13.74 2.76 16.75
N THR A 32 -14.09 3.51 15.70
CA THR A 32 -15.39 3.37 15.03
C THR A 32 -15.48 2.16 14.09
N ILE A 33 -14.36 1.54 13.71
CA ILE A 33 -14.35 0.42 12.77
C ILE A 33 -14.77 -0.85 13.51
N THR A 34 -15.88 -1.43 13.08
CA THR A 34 -16.44 -2.65 13.67
C THR A 34 -15.96 -3.90 12.94
N LYS A 35 -16.15 -5.07 13.55
CA LYS A 35 -15.91 -6.35 12.86
C LYS A 35 -16.74 -6.48 11.59
N ARG A 36 -17.98 -5.97 11.61
CA ARG A 36 -18.90 -6.01 10.46
C ARG A 36 -18.36 -5.23 9.27
N ASP A 37 -17.71 -4.10 9.52
CA ASP A 37 -17.08 -3.30 8.46
C ASP A 37 -15.92 -4.04 7.79
N LEU A 38 -15.28 -4.97 8.51
CA LEU A 38 -14.15 -5.76 8.03
C LEU A 38 -14.54 -7.12 7.45
N GLU A 39 -15.78 -7.58 7.63
CA GLU A 39 -16.24 -8.93 7.20
C GLU A 39 -15.92 -9.19 5.73
N PHE A 40 -16.28 -8.24 4.86
CA PHE A 40 -15.99 -8.37 3.43
C PHE A 40 -14.49 -8.43 3.14
N THR A 41 -13.69 -7.55 3.75
CA THR A 41 -12.24 -7.50 3.57
C THR A 41 -11.58 -8.83 3.96
N VAL A 42 -12.01 -9.42 5.08
CA VAL A 42 -11.50 -10.70 5.58
C VAL A 42 -11.87 -11.85 4.65
N GLU A 43 -13.14 -11.92 4.22
CA GLU A 43 -13.59 -12.96 3.29
C GLU A 43 -12.89 -12.83 1.92
N PHE A 44 -12.67 -11.60 1.46
CA PHE A 44 -11.95 -11.34 0.22
C PHE A 44 -10.48 -11.77 0.32
N ALA A 45 -9.81 -11.43 1.43
CA ALA A 45 -8.44 -11.86 1.70
C ALA A 45 -8.31 -13.39 1.72
N LYS A 46 -9.24 -14.07 2.40
CA LYS A 46 -9.29 -15.54 2.47
C LYS A 46 -9.36 -16.16 1.07
N ARG A 47 -10.21 -15.64 0.18
CA ARG A 47 -10.34 -16.15 -1.20
C ARG A 47 -9.07 -15.99 -2.02
N ILE A 48 -8.34 -14.88 -1.85
CA ILE A 48 -7.05 -14.68 -2.52
C ILE A 48 -6.03 -15.68 -1.99
N VAL A 49 -5.94 -15.85 -0.67
CA VAL A 49 -5.04 -16.81 -0.03
C VAL A 49 -5.34 -18.24 -0.51
N GLU A 50 -6.60 -18.66 -0.50
CA GLU A 50 -7.02 -19.99 -1.00
C GLU A 50 -6.64 -20.20 -2.47
N ASN A 51 -6.79 -19.16 -3.31
CA ASN A 51 -6.41 -19.24 -4.71
C ASN A 51 -4.90 -19.40 -4.89
N VAL A 52 -4.10 -18.61 -4.17
CA VAL A 52 -2.63 -18.68 -4.21
C VAL A 52 -2.13 -20.02 -3.67
N LEU A 53 -2.72 -20.55 -2.59
CA LEU A 53 -2.37 -21.86 -2.05
C LEU A 53 -2.69 -22.99 -3.02
N LYS A 54 -3.82 -22.90 -3.74
CA LYS A 54 -4.26 -23.92 -4.70
C LYS A 54 -3.49 -23.89 -6.02
N ASN A 55 -3.24 -22.69 -6.55
CA ASN A 55 -2.75 -22.50 -7.91
C ASN A 55 -1.30 -22.00 -7.98
N GLY A 56 -0.69 -21.70 -6.83
CA GLY A 56 0.57 -20.99 -6.73
C GLY A 56 0.42 -19.49 -6.97
N MET A 57 1.45 -18.74 -6.56
CA MET A 57 1.61 -17.35 -6.94
C MET A 57 1.93 -17.25 -8.44
N ARG A 58 1.42 -16.23 -9.12
CA ARG A 58 1.67 -16.04 -10.55
C ARG A 58 3.14 -15.66 -10.80
N PRO A 59 3.72 -16.04 -11.96
CA PRO A 59 5.07 -15.64 -12.32
C PRO A 59 5.26 -14.13 -12.25
N GLU A 60 6.42 -13.69 -11.78
CA GLU A 60 6.80 -12.28 -11.65
C GLU A 60 5.92 -11.45 -10.71
N VAL A 61 5.19 -12.11 -9.81
CA VAL A 61 4.44 -11.48 -8.71
C VAL A 61 4.98 -12.02 -7.39
N ASP A 62 5.61 -11.17 -6.59
CA ASP A 62 6.15 -11.56 -5.28
C ASP A 62 5.15 -11.21 -4.16
N ILE A 63 4.44 -10.09 -4.32
CA ILE A 63 3.42 -9.60 -3.40
C ILE A 63 2.14 -9.26 -4.15
N ILE A 64 0.99 -9.66 -3.62
CA ILE A 64 -0.30 -9.08 -4.00
C ILE A 64 -0.67 -8.04 -2.94
N SER A 65 -0.70 -6.76 -3.30
CA SER A 65 -1.21 -5.69 -2.44
C SER A 65 -2.69 -5.45 -2.75
N VAL A 66 -3.54 -5.49 -1.73
CA VAL A 66 -4.99 -5.33 -1.86
C VAL A 66 -5.44 -4.19 -0.97
N ASN A 67 -6.14 -3.23 -1.57
CA ASN A 67 -6.71 -2.09 -0.86
C ASN A 67 -8.23 -2.12 -1.03
N VAL A 68 -8.95 -2.32 0.08
CA VAL A 68 -10.41 -2.45 0.11
C VAL A 68 -11.01 -1.18 0.71
N PRO A 69 -11.73 -0.35 -0.07
CA PRO A 69 -12.35 0.85 0.46
C PRO A 69 -13.49 0.54 1.43
N GLU A 70 -13.81 1.48 2.31
CA GLU A 70 -15.03 1.40 3.11
C GLU A 70 -16.28 1.28 2.23
N ASN A 71 -17.24 0.47 2.65
CA ASN A 71 -18.45 0.15 1.87
C ASN A 71 -18.15 -0.41 0.46
N ALA A 72 -17.05 -1.17 0.33
CA ALA A 72 -16.66 -1.80 -0.94
C ALA A 72 -17.81 -2.59 -1.58
N ASP A 73 -17.97 -2.40 -2.89
CA ASP A 73 -18.82 -3.21 -3.73
C ASP A 73 -17.98 -4.38 -4.31
N PRO A 74 -18.33 -5.65 -4.06
CA PRO A 74 -17.60 -6.80 -4.59
C PRO A 74 -17.49 -6.83 -6.13
N GLN A 75 -18.36 -6.11 -6.85
CA GLN A 75 -18.32 -6.00 -8.30
C GLN A 75 -17.35 -4.92 -8.81
N LYS A 76 -16.90 -4.01 -7.93
CA LYS A 76 -16.00 -2.90 -8.27
C LYS A 76 -14.57 -3.25 -7.90
N LEU A 77 -13.95 -4.07 -8.73
CA LEU A 77 -12.56 -4.50 -8.57
C LEU A 77 -11.73 -4.14 -9.78
N ARG A 78 -10.48 -3.72 -9.57
CA ARG A 78 -9.51 -3.47 -10.64
C ARG A 78 -8.13 -3.98 -10.27
N ILE A 79 -7.46 -4.57 -11.27
CA ILE A 79 -6.01 -4.75 -11.20
C ILE A 79 -5.37 -3.39 -11.47
N THR A 80 -4.34 -3.05 -10.71
CA THR A 80 -3.76 -1.69 -10.68
C THR A 80 -2.24 -1.72 -10.71
N ASN A 81 -1.65 -0.60 -11.12
CA ASN A 81 -0.24 -0.30 -10.96
C ASN A 81 0.03 0.28 -9.56
N LEU A 82 1.26 0.13 -9.06
CA LEU A 82 1.69 0.78 -7.83
C LEU A 82 1.80 2.30 -8.06
N SER A 83 1.16 3.10 -7.21
CA SER A 83 1.39 4.55 -7.18
C SER A 83 2.79 4.88 -6.67
N TYR A 84 3.44 5.85 -7.30
CA TYR A 84 4.68 6.46 -6.83
C TYR A 84 4.46 7.81 -6.15
N VAL A 85 3.21 8.20 -5.91
CA VAL A 85 2.88 9.42 -5.17
C VAL A 85 3.15 9.17 -3.69
N GLY A 86 4.19 9.83 -3.17
CA GLY A 86 4.58 9.75 -1.76
C GLY A 86 3.52 10.33 -0.82
N TYR A 87 3.60 9.91 0.44
CA TYR A 87 2.81 10.52 1.52
C TYR A 87 3.18 12.00 1.64
N LYS A 88 2.17 12.86 1.79
CA LYS A 88 2.36 14.22 2.32
C LYS A 88 2.83 14.12 3.78
N ASP A 89 3.48 15.16 4.29
CA ASP A 89 3.99 15.18 5.66
C ASP A 89 2.89 14.74 6.64
N ILE A 90 3.17 13.63 7.34
CA ILE A 90 2.22 12.98 8.25
C ILE A 90 2.21 13.64 9.63
N PHE A 91 2.96 14.72 9.82
CA PHE A 91 3.06 15.42 11.09
C PHE A 91 2.73 16.91 10.92
N SER A 92 2.09 17.46 11.94
CA SER A 92 1.90 18.90 12.10
C SER A 92 2.66 19.34 13.33
N GLU A 93 3.47 20.38 13.18
CA GLU A 93 4.11 21.04 14.31
C GLU A 93 3.07 21.80 15.14
N GLU A 94 3.14 21.63 16.45
CA GLU A 94 2.33 22.31 17.46
C GLU A 94 3.23 22.94 18.53
N ARG A 95 2.67 23.83 19.36
CA ARG A 95 3.46 24.56 20.38
C ARG A 95 4.25 23.66 21.34
N GLU A 96 3.80 22.42 21.58
CA GLU A 96 4.42 21.48 22.53
C GLU A 96 4.95 20.20 21.86
N GLY A 97 5.11 20.17 20.53
CA GLY A 97 5.70 19.04 19.83
C GLY A 97 5.08 18.79 18.45
N TYR A 98 5.01 17.53 18.06
CA TYR A 98 4.44 17.11 16.78
C TYR A 98 3.22 16.23 17.03
N ARG A 99 2.13 16.50 16.30
CA ARG A 99 1.01 15.55 16.20
C ARG A 99 1.00 14.89 14.84
N ILE A 100 0.42 13.70 14.78
CA ILE A 100 0.08 13.10 13.50
C ILE A 100 -1.04 13.93 12.87
N ALA A 101 -0.82 14.41 11.65
CA ALA A 101 -1.80 15.22 10.94
C ALA A 101 -3.04 14.41 10.58
N SER A 102 -4.18 15.08 10.49
CA SER A 102 -5.37 14.51 9.84
C SER A 102 -5.01 14.14 8.40
N TRP A 103 -5.57 13.03 7.92
CA TRP A 103 -5.23 12.46 6.63
C TRP A 103 -6.49 12.21 5.84
N LYS A 104 -6.56 12.70 4.60
CA LYS A 104 -7.59 12.32 3.64
C LYS A 104 -6.96 11.56 2.50
N LEU A 105 -7.61 10.49 2.08
CA LEU A 105 -7.23 9.81 0.85
C LEU A 105 -7.29 10.76 -0.35
N ALA A 106 -8.18 11.76 -0.33
CA ALA A 106 -8.25 12.82 -1.35
C ALA A 106 -6.98 13.69 -1.45
N ASP A 107 -6.13 13.74 -0.41
CA ASP A 107 -4.96 14.62 -0.39
C ASP A 107 -3.81 14.12 -1.28
N TYR A 108 -3.84 12.86 -1.73
CA TYR A 108 -2.85 12.38 -2.69
C TYR A 108 -3.14 12.95 -4.06
N GLU A 109 -2.14 13.53 -4.71
CA GLU A 109 -2.29 14.08 -6.06
C GLU A 109 -1.88 13.03 -7.11
N ASP A 110 -2.54 11.87 -7.05
CA ASP A 110 -2.35 10.82 -8.07
C ASP A 110 -3.41 10.93 -9.17
N ALA A 111 -2.98 11.49 -10.31
CA ALA A 111 -3.81 11.68 -11.48
C ALA A 111 -3.85 10.44 -12.39
N ASN A 112 -3.05 9.41 -12.15
CA ASN A 112 -3.01 8.23 -13.01
C ASN A 112 -4.19 7.29 -12.69
N PRO A 113 -5.16 7.07 -13.60
CA PRO A 113 -6.35 6.28 -13.33
C PRO A 113 -6.10 4.78 -13.17
N GLU A 114 -4.89 4.30 -13.47
CA GLU A 114 -4.51 2.90 -13.36
C GLU A 114 -3.82 2.56 -12.04
N THR A 115 -3.54 3.54 -11.17
CA THR A 115 -2.86 3.30 -9.90
C THR A 115 -3.81 2.85 -8.80
N ASP A 116 -3.26 2.14 -7.83
CA ASP A 116 -3.95 1.72 -6.61
C ASP A 116 -4.58 2.89 -5.85
N VAL A 117 -3.84 3.96 -5.62
CA VAL A 117 -4.33 5.16 -4.92
C VAL A 117 -5.52 5.79 -5.63
N HIS A 118 -5.45 5.95 -6.96
CA HIS A 118 -6.55 6.53 -7.72
C HIS A 118 -7.79 5.64 -7.70
N VAL A 119 -7.63 4.34 -7.97
CA VAL A 119 -8.73 3.37 -8.01
C VAL A 119 -9.46 3.27 -6.67
N VAL A 120 -8.73 3.28 -5.55
CA VAL A 120 -9.34 3.21 -4.20
C VAL A 120 -10.14 4.47 -3.88
N LYS A 121 -9.70 5.66 -4.31
CA LYS A 121 -10.47 6.91 -4.14
C LYS A 121 -11.82 6.84 -4.82
N GLU A 122 -11.86 6.27 -6.01
CA GLU A 122 -13.09 6.06 -6.79
C GLU A 122 -14.01 4.97 -6.18
N GLY A 123 -13.61 4.37 -5.06
CA GLY A 123 -14.40 3.37 -4.34
C GLY A 123 -14.30 1.97 -4.93
N TYR A 124 -13.28 1.69 -5.73
CA TYR A 124 -12.98 0.35 -6.24
C TYR A 124 -11.97 -0.36 -5.34
N ILE A 125 -12.10 -1.68 -5.24
CA ILE A 125 -11.08 -2.55 -4.68
C ILE A 125 -9.89 -2.56 -5.64
N SER A 126 -8.72 -2.15 -5.15
CA SER A 126 -7.47 -2.21 -5.91
C SER A 126 -6.72 -3.50 -5.56
N ILE A 127 -6.19 -4.14 -6.60
CA ILE A 127 -5.28 -5.28 -6.49
C ILE A 127 -4.04 -4.98 -7.31
N THR A 128 -2.90 -4.87 -6.65
CA THR A 128 -1.62 -4.49 -7.26
C THR A 128 -0.68 -5.68 -7.21
N PRO A 129 -0.28 -6.26 -8.36
CA PRO A 129 0.83 -7.19 -8.39
C PRO A 129 2.13 -6.41 -8.21
N ILE A 130 2.94 -6.80 -7.22
CA ILE A 130 4.23 -6.18 -6.95
C ILE A 130 5.31 -7.24 -7.12
N LYS A 131 6.30 -6.91 -7.96
CA LYS A 131 7.58 -7.61 -8.03
C LYS A 131 8.61 -6.83 -7.21
N VAL A 132 9.32 -7.50 -6.32
CA VAL A 132 10.34 -6.88 -5.49
C VAL A 132 11.67 -6.90 -6.23
N GLN A 133 12.05 -5.75 -6.79
CA GLN A 133 13.34 -5.59 -7.46
C GLN A 133 14.00 -4.28 -7.05
N LEU A 134 15.09 -4.39 -6.28
CA LEU A 134 15.91 -3.25 -5.86
C LEU A 134 17.03 -3.02 -6.87
N LEU A 135 16.67 -2.39 -7.99
CA LEU A 135 17.63 -1.98 -9.01
C LEU A 135 18.57 -0.92 -8.44
N HIS A 136 19.86 -1.05 -8.74
CA HIS A 136 20.89 -0.11 -8.29
C HIS A 136 21.93 0.11 -9.39
N ASN A 137 22.52 1.30 -9.41
CA ASN A 137 23.59 1.65 -10.34
C ASN A 137 24.93 1.74 -9.58
N ARG A 138 25.62 0.59 -9.50
CA ARG A 138 26.89 0.48 -8.78
C ARG A 138 27.98 1.36 -9.39
N GLU A 139 28.08 1.42 -10.71
CA GLU A 139 29.12 2.19 -11.41
C GLU A 139 28.98 3.69 -11.16
N ALA A 140 27.74 4.21 -11.19
CA ALA A 140 27.49 5.60 -10.87
C ALA A 140 27.91 5.94 -9.43
N LEU A 141 27.63 5.05 -8.47
CA LEU A 141 28.04 5.23 -7.08
C LEU A 141 29.57 5.18 -6.92
N GLU A 142 30.24 4.21 -7.55
CA GLU A 142 31.70 4.11 -7.53
C GLU A 142 32.39 5.36 -8.10
N SER A 143 31.84 5.94 -9.17
CA SER A 143 32.33 7.20 -9.75
C SER A 143 32.22 8.36 -8.76
N MET A 144 31.10 8.47 -8.05
CA MET A 144 30.89 9.49 -7.02
C MET A 144 31.90 9.35 -5.87
N ILE A 145 32.08 8.13 -5.34
CA ILE A 145 32.94 7.86 -4.18
C ILE A 145 34.42 8.17 -4.48
N LYS A 146 34.91 7.88 -5.70
CA LYS A 146 36.29 8.20 -6.09
C LYS A 146 36.64 9.69 -6.04
N ASN A 147 35.63 10.56 -6.12
CA ASN A 147 35.81 12.01 -6.08
C ASN A 147 35.80 12.58 -4.66
N ILE A 148 35.59 11.75 -3.62
CA ILE A 148 35.65 12.18 -2.23
C ILE A 148 37.09 12.02 -1.74
N GLN A 149 37.81 13.14 -1.63
CA GLN A 149 39.13 13.17 -0.99
C GLN A 149 38.96 13.31 0.53
N PHE A 150 39.79 12.59 1.29
CA PHE A 150 39.90 12.76 2.74
C PHE A 150 41.23 13.47 3.03
N GLU A 151 41.19 14.61 3.73
CA GLU A 151 42.38 15.28 4.30
C GLU A 151 42.92 14.52 5.52
#